data_AF-A0A1M6RPM2-F1
#
_entry.id   AF-A0A1M6RPM2-F1
#
_cell.length_a   1.000
_cell.length_b   1.000
_cell.length_c   1.000
_cell.angle_alpha   90.00
_cell.angle_beta   90.00
_cell.angle_gamma   90.00
#
_symmetry.space_group_name_H-M   'P 1'
#
loop_
_entity.id
_entity.type
_entity.pdbx_description
1 polymer ?
#
loop_
_entity_poly.entity_id
_entity_poly.type
_entity_poly.pdbx_seq_one_letter_code
_entity_poly.pdbx_strand_id
1 'polypeptide(L)'
;MPNGNESVALPFGGCVLVKLPIVIADIVDSITVDNVTCLDEQAKKVDHIDVKVEDLEADPVWSGLISPSNPHYRPPCTSTKATFHAYDPEPCGVRQLRSVNIHGNIHKQIYFVNRNDEVRHMGEDIPFTCNIKPDQDIFVENSGNVDFEFKNVDIEVSFHLPRATRIQQVATVSFTLKITEDQQIFIQTCIPNGGLIGTQVLSNTSFETFTGCTLSEGWGQSNAAAGQPGRNGGYSVGLGGQLQNPGGTGTPCSVSAGEQASIFQSIPAATLRPGLVYEFCFWVRDNVNGQIGVMENYNVEARIRFLDASGQTINSVKTERRSATQITNAWSQVCFTSNPVPEGTTSGVVEIVFIPETGNTAFVLIDDATLTVKSAT
;
A
#
# COMPACT_ATOMS: atom_id res chain seq x y z
N MET A 1 -30.19 -18.45 -8.07
CA MET A 1 -30.05 -16.99 -8.09
C MET A 1 -28.93 -16.61 -7.15
N PRO A 2 -27.74 -16.24 -7.67
CA PRO A 2 -26.79 -15.45 -6.90
C PRO A 2 -27.05 -13.97 -7.21
N ASN A 3 -27.30 -13.20 -6.16
CA ASN A 3 -27.48 -11.77 -6.22
C ASN A 3 -26.18 -11.09 -6.60
N GLY A 4 -26.24 -10.19 -7.57
CA GLY A 4 -25.17 -9.26 -7.88
C GLY A 4 -24.89 -8.33 -6.70
N ASN A 5 -23.61 -8.15 -6.40
CA ASN A 5 -22.96 -6.86 -6.20
C ASN A 5 -21.46 -7.10 -6.04
N GLU A 6 -20.77 -7.53 -7.09
CA GLU A 6 -19.29 -7.46 -7.07
C GLU A 6 -18.90 -6.06 -7.52
N SER A 7 -18.90 -5.14 -6.54
CA SER A 7 -18.07 -3.95 -6.61
C SER A 7 -16.66 -4.39 -7.01
N VAL A 8 -16.08 -3.75 -8.02
CA VAL A 8 -14.71 -3.98 -8.51
C VAL A 8 -13.74 -3.91 -7.33
N ALA A 9 -13.53 -5.06 -6.68
CA ALA A 9 -12.52 -5.22 -5.67
C ALA A 9 -11.22 -5.29 -6.46
N LEU A 10 -10.46 -4.20 -6.41
CA LEU A 10 -9.06 -4.19 -6.81
C LEU A 10 -8.42 -5.48 -6.27
N PRO A 11 -7.73 -6.27 -7.11
CA PRO A 11 -7.08 -7.49 -6.67
C PRO A 11 -5.90 -7.13 -5.76
N PHE A 12 -6.22 -6.98 -4.48
CA PHE A 12 -5.27 -6.76 -3.40
C PHE A 12 -4.89 -8.11 -2.80
N GLY A 13 -3.61 -8.26 -2.43
CA GLY A 13 -3.03 -9.42 -1.77
C GLY A 13 -3.47 -9.49 -0.31
N GLY A 14 -4.78 -9.49 -0.06
CA GLY A 14 -5.34 -9.51 1.29
C GLY A 14 -4.87 -8.35 2.20
N CYS A 15 -5.43 -8.35 3.40
CA CYS A 15 -4.96 -7.50 4.49
C CYS A 15 -3.93 -8.30 5.30
N VAL A 16 -2.74 -7.74 5.47
CA VAL A 16 -1.69 -8.31 6.32
C VAL A 16 -1.67 -7.55 7.64
N LEU A 17 -1.72 -8.26 8.76
CA LEU A 17 -1.54 -7.67 10.08
C LEU A 17 -0.05 -7.46 10.33
N VAL A 18 0.37 -6.22 10.56
CA VAL A 18 1.75 -5.86 10.90
C VAL A 18 1.83 -5.24 12.27
N LYS A 19 2.92 -5.50 12.99
CA LYS A 19 3.26 -4.86 14.26
C LYS A 19 4.29 -3.77 13.98
N LEU A 20 3.97 -2.52 14.31
CA LEU A 20 4.84 -1.37 14.05
C LEU A 20 4.98 -0.50 15.31
N PRO A 21 6.20 -0.02 15.61
CA PRO A 21 6.39 1.01 16.63
C PRO A 21 5.98 2.36 16.05
N ILE A 22 4.93 2.95 16.61
CA ILE A 22 4.47 4.29 16.22
C ILE A 22 5.10 5.30 17.18
N VAL A 23 5.76 6.32 16.64
CA VAL A 23 6.30 7.43 17.46
C VAL A 23 5.14 8.29 17.92
N ILE A 24 4.99 8.43 19.23
CA ILE A 24 3.91 9.23 19.82
C ILE A 24 4.41 10.61 20.21
N ALA A 25 5.65 10.71 20.71
CA ALA A 25 6.26 11.97 21.10
C ALA A 25 7.79 11.89 21.12
N ASP A 26 8.41 13.05 20.92
CA ASP A 26 9.83 13.30 21.14
C ASP A 26 9.93 14.48 22.12
N ILE A 27 10.49 14.25 23.32
CA ILE A 27 10.63 15.28 24.36
C ILE A 27 12.09 15.65 24.50
N VAL A 28 12.43 16.93 24.31
CA VAL A 28 13.79 17.44 24.53
C VAL A 28 13.83 18.12 25.89
N ASP A 29 14.72 17.66 26.77
CA ASP A 29 14.84 18.21 28.12
C ASP A 29 16.27 18.11 28.65
N SER A 30 16.54 18.80 29.77
CA SER A 30 17.80 18.74 30.48
C SER A 30 17.64 18.74 32.01
N ILE A 31 18.65 18.19 32.69
CA ILE A 31 18.68 18.02 34.13
C ILE A 31 19.98 18.64 34.64
N THR A 32 19.87 19.60 35.55
CA THR A 32 21.02 20.21 36.22
C THR A 32 21.19 19.63 37.62
N VAL A 33 22.40 19.15 37.91
CA VAL A 33 22.79 18.54 39.18
C VAL A 33 23.93 19.35 39.79
N ASP A 34 23.63 20.01 40.90
CA ASP A 34 24.63 20.69 41.72
C ASP A 34 25.28 19.69 42.66
N ASN A 35 26.62 19.64 42.65
CA ASN A 35 27.37 18.75 43.53
C ASN A 35 28.57 19.44 44.17
N VAL A 36 28.87 19.01 45.40
CA VAL A 36 30.06 19.42 46.14
C VAL A 36 30.88 18.20 46.49
N THR A 37 32.06 18.10 45.90
CA THR A 37 32.97 16.99 46.14
C THR A 37 34.13 17.42 47.01
N CYS A 38 34.43 16.63 48.04
CA CYS A 38 35.64 16.77 48.83
C CYS A 38 36.72 15.84 48.27
N LEU A 39 37.89 16.39 47.97
CA LEU A 39 39.04 15.60 47.54
C LEU A 39 39.70 14.92 48.75
N ASP A 40 40.22 13.71 48.54
CA ASP A 40 40.94 12.93 49.56
C ASP A 40 42.24 13.60 50.03
N GLU A 41 42.80 14.48 49.21
CA GLU A 41 44.00 15.27 49.53
C GLU A 41 43.91 16.71 48.98
N GLN A 42 44.86 17.56 49.38
CA GLN A 42 44.90 18.96 48.93
C GLN A 42 45.35 19.06 47.46
N ALA A 43 44.50 19.63 46.62
CA ALA A 43 44.78 20.00 45.24
C ALA A 43 45.30 21.44 45.12
N LYS A 44 46.34 21.62 44.31
CA LYS A 44 46.77 22.92 43.79
C LYS A 44 45.87 23.41 42.66
N LYS A 45 45.48 22.49 41.77
CA LYS A 45 44.58 22.74 40.64
C LYS A 45 43.84 21.47 40.26
N VAL A 46 42.63 21.63 39.72
CA VAL A 46 41.92 20.59 38.97
C VAL A 46 42.27 20.80 37.50
N ASP A 47 42.65 19.73 36.81
CA ASP A 47 43.04 19.78 35.41
C ASP A 47 41.82 19.67 34.50
N HIS A 48 41.09 18.56 34.60
CA HIS A 48 39.82 18.31 33.93
C HIS A 48 39.00 17.28 34.70
N ILE A 49 37.73 17.15 34.35
CA ILE A 49 36.82 16.13 34.88
C ILE A 49 36.25 15.39 33.67
N ASP A 50 36.54 14.10 33.59
CA ASP A 50 35.90 13.22 32.61
C ASP A 50 34.54 12.79 33.15
N VAL A 51 33.52 12.82 32.30
CA VAL A 51 32.15 12.49 32.68
C VAL A 51 31.48 11.57 31.68
N LYS A 52 30.60 10.72 32.19
CA LYS A 52 29.73 9.86 31.41
C LYS A 52 28.40 9.71 32.12
N VAL A 53 27.32 9.64 31.36
CA VAL A 53 25.99 9.28 31.87
C VAL A 53 25.80 7.78 31.68
N GLU A 54 25.39 7.10 32.74
CA GLU A 54 25.13 5.66 32.78
C GLU A 54 23.74 5.39 33.39
N ASP A 55 23.22 4.18 33.14
CA ASP A 55 21.97 3.67 33.71
C ASP A 55 20.76 4.60 33.53
N LEU A 56 20.67 5.26 32.36
CA LEU A 56 19.51 6.08 32.01
C LEU A 56 18.28 5.21 31.80
N GLU A 57 17.28 5.45 32.64
CA GLU A 57 16.00 4.75 32.63
C GLU A 57 14.85 5.75 32.73
N ALA A 58 13.69 5.35 32.22
CA ALA A 58 12.50 6.17 32.16
C ALA A 58 11.27 5.38 32.65
N ASP A 59 10.66 5.84 33.73
CA ASP A 59 9.46 5.27 34.31
C ASP A 59 8.25 6.16 34.03
N PRO A 60 7.27 5.70 33.23
CA PRO A 60 6.09 6.49 32.94
C PRO A 60 5.11 6.54 34.11
N VAL A 61 4.50 7.71 34.29
CA VAL A 61 3.38 7.92 35.21
C VAL A 61 2.11 8.10 34.39
N TRP A 62 1.25 7.08 34.39
CA TRP A 62 0.00 7.07 33.64
C TRP A 62 -1.16 7.66 34.46
N SER A 63 -2.14 8.24 33.76
CA SER A 63 -3.47 8.48 34.32
C SER A 63 -4.20 7.16 34.57
N GLY A 64 -5.31 7.22 35.31
CA GLY A 64 -6.33 6.18 35.21
C GLY A 64 -6.92 6.09 33.80
N LEU A 65 -7.77 5.09 33.57
CA LEU A 65 -8.50 4.94 32.32
C LEU A 65 -9.28 6.22 31.98
N ILE A 66 -9.20 6.62 30.73
CA ILE A 66 -9.96 7.75 30.21
C ILE A 66 -11.46 7.40 30.21
N SER A 67 -12.30 8.30 30.74
CA SER A 67 -13.75 8.12 30.83
C SER A 67 -14.41 8.05 29.45
N PRO A 68 -15.49 7.26 29.25
CA PRO A 68 -16.30 7.25 28.02
C PRO A 68 -16.79 8.62 27.53
N SER A 69 -16.88 9.60 28.43
CA SER A 69 -17.27 10.98 28.12
C SER A 69 -16.14 11.84 27.55
N ASN A 70 -14.91 11.34 27.52
CA ASN A 70 -13.75 12.06 26.99
C ASN A 70 -13.61 11.80 25.48
N PRO A 71 -13.29 12.82 24.66
CA PRO A 71 -13.12 12.66 23.22
C PRO A 71 -12.01 11.67 22.81
N HIS A 72 -11.05 11.41 23.70
CA HIS A 72 -9.97 10.43 23.50
C HIS A 72 -10.33 9.02 23.96
N TYR A 73 -11.55 8.78 24.44
CA TYR A 73 -11.98 7.45 24.80
C TYR A 73 -12.03 6.53 23.58
N ARG A 74 -11.38 5.37 23.70
CA ARG A 74 -11.65 4.21 22.85
C ARG A 74 -12.16 3.06 23.70
N PRO A 75 -13.15 2.29 23.23
CA PRO A 75 -13.58 1.08 23.91
C PRO A 75 -12.38 0.17 24.17
N PRO A 76 -12.28 -0.46 25.35
CA PRO A 76 -11.19 -1.38 25.66
C PRO A 76 -11.11 -2.47 24.58
N CYS A 77 -9.90 -2.74 24.09
CA CYS A 77 -9.67 -3.66 22.99
C CYS A 77 -10.21 -5.06 23.34
N THR A 78 -11.13 -5.59 22.55
CA THR A 78 -11.71 -6.94 22.71
C THR A 78 -10.79 -8.05 22.16
N SER A 79 -9.48 -7.84 22.15
CA SER A 79 -8.54 -8.79 21.54
C SER A 79 -8.51 -10.10 22.32
N THR A 80 -9.16 -11.14 21.79
CA THR A 80 -9.12 -12.52 22.27
C THR A 80 -7.74 -13.18 22.16
N LYS A 81 -6.72 -12.48 21.66
CA LYS A 81 -5.34 -12.97 21.48
C LYS A 81 -4.31 -12.28 22.37
N ALA A 82 -4.70 -11.30 23.17
CA ALA A 82 -3.84 -10.87 24.26
C ALA A 82 -3.86 -11.98 25.32
N THR A 83 -2.70 -12.60 25.59
CA THR A 83 -2.53 -13.50 26.72
C THR A 83 -2.64 -12.68 27.98
N PHE A 84 -3.84 -12.59 28.54
CA PHE A 84 -4.07 -12.02 29.87
C PHE A 84 -3.84 -13.13 30.89
N HIS A 85 -2.86 -12.96 31.77
CA HIS A 85 -2.84 -13.77 33.00
C HIS A 85 -3.90 -13.23 33.96
N ALA A 86 -4.52 -14.11 34.75
CA ALA A 86 -5.65 -13.78 35.63
C ALA A 86 -5.36 -12.73 36.73
N TYR A 87 -4.14 -12.18 36.76
CA TYR A 87 -3.68 -11.17 37.70
C TYR A 87 -2.97 -9.99 37.02
N ASP A 88 -2.96 -9.93 35.69
CA ASP A 88 -2.43 -8.75 34.98
C ASP A 88 -3.41 -7.58 35.16
N PRO A 89 -2.95 -6.40 35.60
CA PRO A 89 -3.80 -5.22 35.66
C PRO A 89 -4.29 -4.91 34.25
N GLU A 90 -5.60 -4.89 34.02
CA GLU A 90 -6.22 -4.68 32.69
C GLU A 90 -5.43 -3.61 31.89
N PRO A 91 -4.58 -4.03 30.92
CA PRO A 91 -3.66 -3.12 30.25
C PRO A 91 -4.34 -2.39 29.09
N CYS A 92 -5.57 -2.80 28.74
CA CYS A 92 -6.31 -2.25 27.61
C CYS A 92 -7.19 -1.06 28.02
N GLY A 93 -6.99 0.07 27.33
CA GLY A 93 -7.81 1.25 27.46
C GLY A 93 -6.96 2.50 27.47
N VAL A 94 -7.48 3.56 26.82
CA VAL A 94 -6.72 4.78 26.60
C VAL A 94 -6.30 5.39 27.94
N ARG A 95 -5.01 5.72 28.07
CA ARG A 95 -4.42 6.40 29.22
C ARG A 95 -3.59 7.59 28.75
N GLN A 96 -3.56 8.63 29.57
CA GLN A 96 -2.72 9.80 29.34
C GLN A 96 -1.37 9.62 30.05
N LEU A 97 -0.27 9.91 29.38
CA LEU A 97 1.03 10.05 30.01
C LEU A 97 1.08 11.37 30.78
N ARG A 98 1.14 11.33 32.11
CA ARG A 98 1.15 12.54 32.95
C ARG A 98 2.54 13.12 33.12
N SER A 99 3.51 12.24 33.30
CA SER A 99 4.92 12.58 33.49
C SER A 99 5.78 11.35 33.29
N VAL A 100 7.07 11.55 33.12
CA VAL A 100 8.08 10.48 33.09
C VAL A 100 9.09 10.77 34.19
N ASN A 101 9.32 9.81 35.08
CA ASN A 101 10.44 9.87 36.01
C ASN A 101 11.67 9.35 35.28
N ILE A 102 12.73 10.13 35.27
CA ILE A 102 14.00 9.78 34.65
C ILE A 102 15.02 9.67 35.76
N HIS A 103 15.78 8.57 35.76
CA HIS A 103 16.89 8.38 36.68
C HIS A 103 18.11 7.84 35.94
N GLY A 104 19.27 8.06 36.53
CA GLY A 104 20.55 7.59 36.03
C GLY A 104 21.68 7.99 36.96
N ASN A 105 22.90 7.67 36.54
CA ASN A 105 24.13 8.03 37.24
C ASN A 105 25.03 8.88 36.36
N ILE A 106 25.62 9.92 36.94
CA ILE A 106 26.75 10.63 36.37
C ILE A 106 28.01 10.03 36.96
N HIS A 107 28.70 9.21 36.16
CA HIS A 107 30.01 8.68 36.49
C HIS A 107 31.09 9.72 36.15
N LYS A 108 31.94 10.04 37.12
CA LYS A 108 32.96 11.09 36.98
C LYS A 108 34.34 10.60 37.39
N GLN A 109 35.35 11.08 36.68
CA GLN A 109 36.75 10.94 37.04
C GLN A 109 37.40 12.32 37.11
N ILE A 110 37.78 12.74 38.30
CA ILE A 110 38.36 14.06 38.57
C ILE A 110 39.88 13.95 38.54
N TYR A 111 40.54 14.64 37.60
CA TYR A 111 42.00 14.70 37.53
C TYR A 111 42.52 16.00 38.14
N PHE A 112 43.46 15.90 39.07
CA PHE A 112 43.98 17.05 39.79
C PHE A 112 45.47 16.90 40.12
N VAL A 113 46.12 18.02 40.42
CA VAL A 113 47.52 18.07 40.86
C VAL A 113 47.54 18.36 42.35
N ASN A 114 48.17 17.48 43.13
CA ASN A 114 48.25 17.64 44.58
C ASN A 114 49.31 18.67 45.01
N ARG A 115 49.47 18.86 46.33
CA ARG A 115 50.46 19.78 46.89
C ARG A 115 51.92 19.45 46.51
N ASN A 116 52.21 18.19 46.19
CA ASN A 116 53.54 17.70 45.84
C ASN A 116 53.82 17.72 44.32
N ASP A 117 52.96 18.35 43.52
CA ASP A 117 53.05 18.38 42.06
C ASP A 117 52.89 17.00 41.39
N GLU A 118 52.18 16.09 42.06
CA GLU A 118 51.84 14.77 41.54
C GLU A 118 50.44 14.79 40.90
N VAL A 119 50.29 14.13 39.76
CA VAL A 119 48.98 13.92 39.11
C VAL A 119 48.23 12.82 39.83
N ARG A 120 46.97 13.11 40.17
CA ARG A 120 46.07 12.24 40.92
C ARG A 120 44.72 12.20 40.25
N HIS A 121 43.94 11.18 40.58
CA HIS A 121 42.57 11.05 40.13
C HIS A 121 41.67 10.53 41.24
N MET A 122 40.39 10.85 41.16
CA MET A 122 39.37 10.37 42.08
C MET A 122 38.06 10.15 41.32
N GLY A 123 37.46 8.98 41.52
CA GLY A 123 36.17 8.63 40.94
C GLY A 123 35.01 9.10 41.83
N GLU A 124 33.90 9.49 41.21
CA GLU A 124 32.68 9.88 41.89
C GLU A 124 31.46 9.52 41.04
N ASP A 125 30.47 8.88 41.67
CA ASP A 125 29.18 8.57 41.07
C ASP A 125 28.10 9.44 41.70
N ILE A 126 27.30 10.08 40.84
CA ILE A 126 26.18 10.92 41.29
C ILE A 126 24.87 10.42 40.71
N PRO A 127 24.00 9.82 41.52
CA PRO A 127 22.66 9.50 41.09
C PRO A 127 21.85 10.79 40.92
N PHE A 128 21.07 10.85 39.85
CA PHE A 128 20.11 11.92 39.64
C PHE A 128 18.74 11.35 39.34
N THR A 129 17.72 12.15 39.63
CA THR A 129 16.34 11.86 39.29
C THR A 129 15.63 13.14 38.91
N CYS A 130 14.84 13.09 37.84
CA CYS A 130 14.02 14.20 37.39
C CYS A 130 12.62 13.69 37.03
N ASN A 131 11.60 14.54 37.20
CA ASN A 131 10.27 14.29 36.69
C ASN A 131 10.01 15.27 35.56
N ILE A 132 9.90 14.76 34.33
CA ILE A 132 9.58 15.57 33.15
C ILE A 132 8.09 15.44 32.83
N LYS A 133 7.51 16.53 32.32
CA LYS A 133 6.11 16.55 31.89
C LYS A 133 6.07 16.82 30.38
N PRO A 134 5.33 16.01 29.61
CA PRO A 134 5.04 16.32 28.22
C PRO A 134 4.47 17.74 28.07
N ASP A 135 4.86 18.44 27.01
CA ASP A 135 4.31 19.74 26.62
C ASP A 135 2.87 19.63 26.10
N GLN A 136 2.52 18.46 25.57
CA GLN A 136 1.21 18.12 25.04
C GLN A 136 0.63 16.88 25.70
N ASP A 137 -0.70 16.79 25.72
CA ASP A 137 -1.39 15.61 26.24
C ASP A 137 -1.13 14.41 25.32
N ILE A 138 -0.34 13.46 25.82
CA ILE A 138 -0.04 12.21 25.14
C ILE A 138 -1.00 11.13 25.61
N PHE A 139 -1.75 10.54 24.68
CA PHE A 139 -2.64 9.42 24.94
C PHE A 139 -2.14 8.16 24.23
N VAL A 140 -2.15 7.04 24.94
CA VAL A 140 -1.74 5.72 24.43
C VAL A 140 -2.88 4.72 24.59
N GLU A 141 -3.03 3.80 23.66
CA GLU A 141 -4.11 2.80 23.68
C GLU A 141 -3.79 1.64 24.63
N ASN A 142 -2.52 1.27 24.72
CA ASN A 142 -1.98 0.25 25.61
C ASN A 142 -0.69 0.74 26.25
N SER A 143 -0.78 1.19 27.50
CA SER A 143 0.38 1.66 28.28
C SER A 143 1.44 0.59 28.51
N GLY A 144 1.11 -0.71 28.37
CA GLY A 144 2.06 -1.82 28.48
C GLY A 144 2.89 -2.07 27.23
N ASN A 145 2.57 -1.40 26.12
CA ASN A 145 3.28 -1.51 24.83
C ASN A 145 4.08 -0.25 24.50
N VAL A 146 4.38 0.57 25.51
CA VAL A 146 5.11 1.83 25.33
C VAL A 146 6.58 1.61 25.64
N ASP A 147 7.45 2.07 24.75
CA ASP A 147 8.91 2.02 24.90
C ASP A 147 9.50 3.44 24.91
N PHE A 148 10.55 3.61 25.70
CA PHE A 148 11.22 4.88 25.95
C PHE A 148 12.69 4.78 25.54
N GLU A 149 13.11 5.60 24.58
CA GLU A 149 14.46 5.58 24.05
C GLU A 149 15.14 6.95 24.23
N PHE A 150 16.31 6.96 24.86
CA PHE A 150 17.13 8.17 24.98
C PHE A 150 18.00 8.36 23.72
N LYS A 151 17.90 9.55 23.12
CA LYS A 151 18.70 10.01 21.98
C LYS A 151 19.45 11.28 22.35
N ASN A 152 20.55 11.53 21.63
CA ASN A 152 21.34 12.77 21.76
C ASN A 152 21.68 13.11 23.22
N VAL A 153 22.06 12.09 24.01
CA VAL A 153 22.46 12.28 25.40
C VAL A 153 23.81 12.97 25.41
N ASP A 154 23.85 14.15 26.00
CA ASP A 154 25.05 14.96 26.16
C ASP A 154 25.17 15.45 27.61
N ILE A 155 26.40 15.70 28.06
CA ILE A 155 26.67 16.16 29.43
C ILE A 155 27.73 17.26 29.44
N GLU A 156 27.39 18.37 30.10
CA GLU A 156 28.30 19.47 30.35
C GLU A 156 28.58 19.60 31.85
N VAL A 157 29.85 19.69 32.24
CA VAL A 157 30.22 19.93 33.65
C VAL A 157 31.05 21.20 33.78
N SER A 158 30.53 22.12 34.59
CA SER A 158 31.25 23.30 35.04
C SER A 158 31.72 23.10 36.48
N PHE A 159 32.96 23.46 36.77
CA PHE A 159 33.50 23.32 38.13
C PHE A 159 34.34 24.52 38.56
N HIS A 160 34.44 24.71 39.88
CA HIS A 160 35.40 25.62 40.48
C HIS A 160 35.95 25.04 41.79
N LEU A 161 37.19 25.40 42.12
CA LEU A 161 37.90 24.93 43.32
C LEU A 161 37.89 26.03 44.39
N PRO A 162 36.80 26.21 45.17
CA PRO A 162 36.74 27.26 46.19
C PRO A 162 37.76 27.08 47.32
N ARG A 163 38.21 25.85 47.57
CA ARG A 163 39.25 25.51 48.54
C ARG A 163 40.09 24.35 48.01
N ALA A 164 41.33 24.22 48.48
CA ALA A 164 42.25 23.17 48.04
C ALA A 164 41.70 21.73 48.17
N THR A 165 40.68 21.48 49.00
CA THR A 165 40.07 20.15 49.18
C THR A 165 38.60 20.08 48.77
N ARG A 166 38.02 21.15 48.21
CA ARG A 166 36.58 21.20 47.92
C ARG A 166 36.36 21.72 46.51
N ILE A 167 35.68 20.95 45.69
CA ILE A 167 35.24 21.31 44.34
C ILE A 167 33.73 21.54 44.37
N GLN A 168 33.28 22.64 43.78
CA GLN A 168 31.86 22.88 43.48
C GLN A 168 31.66 22.63 41.99
N GLN A 169 30.64 21.85 41.66
CA GLN A 169 30.37 21.36 40.31
C GLN A 169 28.89 21.56 39.98
N VAL A 170 28.62 21.88 38.72
CA VAL A 170 27.29 21.92 38.13
C VAL A 170 27.35 21.06 36.88
N ALA A 171 26.62 19.95 36.88
CA ALA A 171 26.52 19.06 35.74
C ALA A 171 25.14 19.19 35.09
N THR A 172 25.10 19.42 33.78
CA THR A 172 23.85 19.50 33.01
C THR A 172 23.81 18.35 32.01
N VAL A 173 22.86 17.42 32.18
CA VAL A 173 22.59 16.32 31.25
C VAL A 173 21.47 16.74 30.32
N SER A 174 21.68 16.71 29.01
CA SER A 174 20.66 17.02 28.00
C SER A 174 20.35 15.79 27.16
N PHE A 175 19.09 15.57 26.82
CA PHE A 175 18.68 14.41 26.02
C PHE A 175 17.39 14.66 25.23
N THR A 176 17.12 13.77 24.28
CA THR A 176 15.82 13.62 23.60
C THR A 176 15.21 12.29 24.00
N LEU A 177 14.08 12.30 24.70
CA LEU A 177 13.31 11.11 25.05
C LEU A 177 12.30 10.82 23.94
N LYS A 178 12.54 9.76 23.19
CA LYS A 178 11.64 9.27 22.15
C LYS A 178 10.70 8.23 22.74
N ILE A 179 9.40 8.43 22.53
CA ILE A 179 8.34 7.58 23.07
C ILE A 179 7.64 6.88 21.91
N THR A 180 7.59 5.55 21.95
CA THR A 180 6.92 4.75 20.92
C THR A 180 5.89 3.81 21.52
N GLU A 181 4.79 3.54 20.80
CA GLU A 181 3.82 2.51 21.15
C GLU A 181 3.77 1.46 20.04
N ASP A 182 3.91 0.20 20.44
CA ASP A 182 3.76 -0.94 19.55
C ASP A 182 2.27 -1.19 19.23
N GLN A 183 1.87 -0.88 17.99
CA GLN A 183 0.51 -1.07 17.49
C GLN A 183 0.43 -2.16 16.41
N GLN A 184 -0.71 -2.84 16.35
CA GLN A 184 -1.03 -3.80 15.30
C GLN A 184 -2.02 -3.18 14.31
N ILE A 185 -1.59 -3.01 13.06
CA ILE A 185 -2.42 -2.42 12.00
C ILE A 185 -2.56 -3.37 10.82
N PHE A 186 -3.73 -3.36 10.18
CA PHE A 186 -3.92 -4.06 8.91
C PHE A 186 -3.46 -3.16 7.77
N ILE A 187 -2.50 -3.64 6.98
CA ILE A 187 -2.08 -3.01 5.74
C ILE A 187 -2.60 -3.79 4.54
N GLN A 188 -3.03 -3.08 3.52
CA GLN A 188 -3.44 -3.67 2.26
C GLN A 188 -2.21 -3.85 1.35
N THR A 189 -1.96 -5.08 0.92
CA THR A 189 -0.81 -5.38 0.06
C THR A 189 -1.23 -5.62 -1.39
N CYS A 190 -0.30 -5.51 -2.32
CA CYS A 190 -0.53 -5.91 -3.72
C CYS A 190 -0.42 -7.42 -3.87
N ILE A 191 -1.19 -8.04 -4.79
CA ILE A 191 -1.00 -9.45 -5.12
C ILE A 191 0.41 -9.63 -5.74
N PRO A 192 1.22 -10.58 -5.22
CA PRO A 192 2.52 -10.90 -5.82
C PRO A 192 2.33 -11.50 -7.22
N ASN A 193 3.31 -11.35 -8.12
CA ASN A 193 3.17 -11.81 -9.52
C ASN A 193 2.72 -13.28 -9.63
N GLY A 194 3.22 -14.17 -8.77
CA GLY A 194 2.82 -15.58 -8.76
C GLY A 194 1.32 -15.81 -8.47
N GLY A 195 0.68 -14.91 -7.72
CA GLY A 195 -0.76 -14.95 -7.48
C GLY A 195 -1.60 -14.38 -8.63
N LEU A 196 -0.98 -13.71 -9.60
CA LEU A 196 -1.68 -13.20 -10.79
C LEU A 196 -1.64 -14.19 -11.96
N ILE A 197 -0.59 -15.01 -12.07
CA ILE A 197 -0.43 -15.95 -13.18
C ILE A 197 -1.61 -16.93 -13.23
N GLY A 198 -2.21 -17.07 -14.41
CA GLY A 198 -3.39 -17.92 -14.65
C GLY A 198 -4.72 -17.25 -14.35
N THR A 199 -4.74 -16.02 -13.83
CA THR A 199 -6.00 -15.30 -13.58
C THR A 199 -6.54 -14.65 -14.85
N GLN A 200 -7.86 -14.67 -14.98
CA GLN A 200 -8.61 -13.99 -16.02
C GLN A 200 -9.03 -12.60 -15.51
N VAL A 201 -8.70 -11.52 -16.24
CA VAL A 201 -8.78 -10.14 -15.71
C VAL A 201 -9.83 -9.26 -16.39
N LEU A 202 -10.57 -9.82 -17.34
CA LEU A 202 -11.61 -9.13 -18.10
C LEU A 202 -12.99 -9.41 -17.48
N SER A 203 -13.84 -8.40 -17.39
CA SER A 203 -15.25 -8.52 -16.96
C SER A 203 -16.17 -8.89 -18.13
N ASN A 204 -17.36 -9.43 -17.81
CA ASN A 204 -18.42 -9.79 -18.77
C ASN A 204 -17.88 -10.54 -19.99
N THR A 205 -17.14 -11.63 -19.73
CA THR A 205 -16.39 -12.37 -20.75
C THR A 205 -17.29 -13.09 -21.74
N SER A 206 -18.48 -13.51 -21.30
CA SER A 206 -19.48 -14.19 -22.13
C SER A 206 -20.46 -13.22 -22.80
N PHE A 207 -20.30 -11.90 -22.61
CA PHE A 207 -21.15 -10.86 -23.18
C PHE A 207 -22.65 -11.07 -22.97
N GLU A 208 -23.09 -11.45 -21.77
CA GLU A 208 -24.51 -11.65 -21.48
C GLU A 208 -25.18 -10.40 -20.89
N THR A 209 -24.38 -9.43 -20.46
CA THR A 209 -24.89 -8.23 -19.79
C THR A 209 -24.94 -7.02 -20.74
N PHE A 210 -26.15 -6.67 -21.21
CA PHE A 210 -26.43 -5.47 -22.00
C PHE A 210 -27.45 -4.56 -21.31
N THR A 211 -27.27 -3.25 -21.44
CA THR A 211 -28.26 -2.23 -21.02
C THR A 211 -28.83 -1.57 -22.27
N GLY A 212 -29.92 -2.14 -22.81
CA GLY A 212 -30.39 -1.75 -24.14
C GLY A 212 -29.34 -2.10 -25.20
N CYS A 213 -28.98 -1.16 -26.08
CA CYS A 213 -27.99 -1.40 -27.13
C CYS A 213 -26.53 -1.30 -26.67
N THR A 214 -26.28 -1.02 -25.38
CA THR A 214 -24.92 -0.86 -24.87
C THR A 214 -24.43 -2.10 -24.13
N LEU A 215 -23.27 -2.59 -24.52
CA LEU A 215 -22.52 -3.56 -23.74
C LEU A 215 -22.16 -2.92 -22.39
N SER A 216 -22.38 -3.67 -21.31
CA SER A 216 -22.18 -3.19 -19.95
C SER A 216 -21.04 -3.94 -19.25
N GLU A 217 -20.76 -3.58 -17.99
CA GLU A 217 -19.73 -4.21 -17.16
C GLU A 217 -18.33 -4.13 -17.77
N GLY A 218 -17.81 -2.90 -17.91
CA GLY A 218 -16.40 -2.63 -18.19
C GLY A 218 -16.01 -2.51 -19.66
N TRP A 219 -16.85 -2.97 -20.59
CA TRP A 219 -16.60 -2.81 -22.02
C TRP A 219 -17.09 -1.46 -22.56
N GLY A 220 -16.23 -0.81 -23.35
CA GLY A 220 -16.62 0.24 -24.28
C GLY A 220 -16.91 -0.35 -25.66
N GLN A 221 -17.74 0.34 -26.43
CA GLN A 221 -18.13 -0.11 -27.77
C GLN A 221 -18.32 1.05 -28.76
N SER A 222 -18.15 0.76 -30.04
CA SER A 222 -18.47 1.66 -31.16
C SER A 222 -19.02 0.83 -32.31
N ASN A 223 -20.15 1.25 -32.89
CA ASN A 223 -20.82 0.54 -33.99
C ASN A 223 -21.01 -0.99 -33.73
N ALA A 224 -21.28 -1.33 -32.47
CA ALA A 224 -21.50 -2.69 -31.99
C ALA A 224 -22.80 -2.79 -31.20
N ALA A 225 -23.41 -3.96 -31.20
CA ALA A 225 -24.65 -4.24 -30.49
C ALA A 225 -24.73 -5.71 -30.07
N ALA A 226 -25.75 -6.05 -29.27
CA ALA A 226 -26.02 -7.44 -28.91
C ALA A 226 -26.33 -8.27 -30.17
N GLY A 227 -25.66 -9.40 -30.31
CA GLY A 227 -25.84 -10.39 -31.37
C GLY A 227 -26.45 -11.68 -30.85
N GLN A 228 -27.03 -12.47 -31.76
CA GLN A 228 -27.50 -13.83 -31.49
C GLN A 228 -27.29 -14.72 -32.74
N PRO A 229 -27.06 -16.03 -32.55
CA PRO A 229 -26.92 -16.70 -31.26
C PRO A 229 -25.52 -16.53 -30.65
N GLY A 230 -25.43 -16.45 -29.32
CA GLY A 230 -24.19 -16.71 -28.59
C GLY A 230 -23.65 -18.12 -28.83
N ARG A 231 -22.37 -18.33 -28.60
CA ARG A 231 -21.66 -19.60 -28.82
C ARG A 231 -22.25 -20.74 -28.00
N ASN A 232 -22.63 -20.46 -26.76
CA ASN A 232 -23.21 -21.44 -25.83
C ASN A 232 -24.72 -21.23 -25.64
N GLY A 233 -25.39 -20.58 -26.61
CA GLY A 233 -26.69 -19.96 -26.42
C GLY A 233 -26.55 -18.54 -25.86
N GLY A 234 -27.66 -17.83 -25.67
CA GLY A 234 -27.61 -16.46 -25.13
C GLY A 234 -27.19 -15.41 -26.15
N TYR A 235 -26.54 -14.36 -25.66
CA TYR A 235 -26.06 -13.24 -26.47
C TYR A 235 -24.61 -13.41 -26.90
N SER A 236 -24.25 -12.73 -27.98
CA SER A 236 -22.88 -12.40 -28.35
C SER A 236 -22.79 -10.88 -28.51
N VAL A 237 -21.62 -10.36 -28.84
CA VAL A 237 -21.53 -9.03 -29.47
C VAL A 237 -21.52 -9.24 -30.96
N GLY A 238 -22.09 -8.35 -31.76
CA GLY A 238 -21.69 -8.29 -33.15
C GLY A 238 -21.34 -6.90 -33.62
N LEU A 239 -20.47 -6.90 -34.62
CA LEU A 239 -19.71 -5.75 -35.08
C LEU A 239 -20.05 -5.48 -36.53
N GLY A 240 -20.51 -4.25 -36.81
CA GLY A 240 -20.72 -3.74 -38.16
C GLY A 240 -21.90 -4.38 -38.90
N GLY A 241 -23.13 -4.30 -38.41
CA GLY A 241 -24.34 -4.70 -39.17
C GLY A 241 -25.54 -4.89 -38.26
N GLN A 242 -26.78 -4.79 -38.75
CA GLN A 242 -27.99 -4.74 -37.90
C GLN A 242 -28.17 -6.01 -37.04
N LEU A 243 -28.09 -5.86 -35.72
CA LEU A 243 -28.29 -6.96 -34.79
C LEU A 243 -29.51 -6.72 -33.91
N GLN A 244 -30.14 -7.83 -33.53
CA GLN A 244 -31.40 -7.88 -32.83
C GLN A 244 -31.36 -7.11 -31.51
N ASN A 245 -32.54 -6.64 -31.08
CA ASN A 245 -32.64 -6.05 -29.75
C ASN A 245 -32.44 -7.09 -28.66
N PRO A 246 -31.57 -6.83 -27.67
CA PRO A 246 -31.56 -7.63 -26.47
C PRO A 246 -32.94 -7.50 -25.78
N GLY A 247 -33.64 -8.63 -25.63
CA GLY A 247 -35.00 -8.71 -25.09
C GLY A 247 -36.12 -8.89 -26.13
N GLY A 248 -35.83 -8.92 -27.43
CA GLY A 248 -36.80 -9.31 -28.48
C GLY A 248 -37.96 -8.34 -28.75
N THR A 249 -38.10 -7.26 -27.99
CA THR A 249 -39.15 -6.23 -28.18
C THR A 249 -38.54 -4.83 -28.34
N GLY A 250 -38.80 -4.14 -29.45
CA GLY A 250 -38.40 -2.74 -29.71
C GLY A 250 -37.74 -2.51 -31.08
N THR A 251 -37.30 -1.27 -31.36
CA THR A 251 -36.53 -0.89 -32.56
C THR A 251 -35.13 -1.49 -32.50
N PRO A 252 -34.71 -2.34 -33.47
CA PRO A 252 -33.38 -2.96 -33.50
C PRO A 252 -32.24 -1.96 -33.34
N CYS A 253 -31.20 -2.36 -32.62
CA CYS A 253 -29.96 -1.58 -32.54
C CYS A 253 -29.41 -1.35 -33.95
N SER A 254 -29.25 -0.08 -34.31
CA SER A 254 -28.76 0.30 -35.63
C SER A 254 -27.24 0.38 -35.60
N VAL A 255 -26.62 -0.50 -36.36
CA VAL A 255 -25.16 -0.63 -36.54
C VAL A 255 -24.91 -0.90 -38.02
N SER A 256 -23.87 -0.27 -38.58
CA SER A 256 -23.63 -0.18 -40.01
C SER A 256 -22.52 -1.13 -40.45
N ALA A 257 -22.80 -1.96 -41.45
CA ALA A 257 -21.82 -2.90 -42.03
C ALA A 257 -20.77 -2.25 -42.92
N GLY A 258 -21.01 -1.02 -43.35
CA GLY A 258 -20.01 -0.23 -44.07
C GLY A 258 -19.08 0.57 -43.17
N GLU A 259 -19.27 0.55 -41.84
CA GLU A 259 -18.52 1.38 -40.90
C GLU A 259 -17.69 0.54 -39.94
N GLN A 260 -16.53 1.07 -39.54
CA GLN A 260 -15.67 0.42 -38.56
C GLN A 260 -16.42 0.24 -37.23
N ALA A 261 -16.28 -0.93 -36.62
CA ALA A 261 -16.86 -1.24 -35.32
C ALA A 261 -15.78 -1.72 -34.36
N SER A 262 -15.97 -1.51 -33.06
CA SER A 262 -15.05 -2.01 -32.06
C SER A 262 -15.69 -2.25 -30.70
N ILE A 263 -15.08 -3.15 -29.94
CA ILE A 263 -15.27 -3.29 -28.50
C ILE A 263 -13.91 -3.27 -27.81
N PHE A 264 -13.83 -2.68 -26.63
CA PHE A 264 -12.59 -2.59 -25.87
C PHE A 264 -12.83 -2.61 -24.37
N GLN A 265 -11.85 -3.05 -23.61
CA GLN A 265 -11.86 -2.99 -22.15
C GLN A 265 -10.47 -2.60 -21.63
N SER A 266 -10.42 -1.78 -20.58
CA SER A 266 -9.18 -1.48 -19.87
C SER A 266 -8.75 -2.67 -19.02
N ILE A 267 -7.47 -3.02 -19.11
CA ILE A 267 -6.86 -4.03 -18.23
C ILE A 267 -6.77 -3.42 -16.83
N PRO A 268 -7.24 -4.12 -15.77
CA PRO A 268 -7.16 -3.60 -14.41
C PRO A 268 -5.72 -3.21 -14.04
N ALA A 269 -5.52 -1.95 -13.63
CA ALA A 269 -4.17 -1.44 -13.33
C ALA A 269 -3.45 -2.28 -12.26
N ALA A 270 -4.20 -2.83 -11.31
CA ALA A 270 -3.69 -3.69 -10.25
C ALA A 270 -3.13 -5.04 -10.75
N THR A 271 -3.43 -5.47 -11.98
CA THR A 271 -2.87 -6.71 -12.57
C THR A 271 -1.66 -6.43 -13.46
N LEU A 272 -1.51 -5.21 -13.99
CA LEU A 272 -0.38 -4.80 -14.82
C LEU A 272 0.94 -4.86 -14.03
N ARG A 273 1.88 -5.68 -14.50
CA ARG A 273 3.20 -5.86 -13.88
C ARG A 273 4.26 -5.97 -14.97
N PRO A 274 5.34 -5.19 -14.92
CA PRO A 274 6.45 -5.31 -15.85
C PRO A 274 6.94 -6.76 -15.95
N GLY A 275 7.19 -7.21 -17.18
CA GLY A 275 7.67 -8.58 -17.48
C GLY A 275 6.60 -9.67 -17.54
N LEU A 276 5.36 -9.45 -17.09
CA LEU A 276 4.27 -10.39 -17.35
C LEU A 276 3.76 -10.27 -18.80
N VAL A 277 3.15 -11.32 -19.33
CA VAL A 277 2.49 -11.32 -20.65
C VAL A 277 1.01 -11.68 -20.49
N TYR A 278 0.20 -11.28 -21.46
CA TYR A 278 -1.25 -11.44 -21.43
C TYR A 278 -1.72 -12.21 -22.67
N GLU A 279 -2.38 -13.34 -22.46
CA GLU A 279 -2.99 -14.13 -23.51
C GLU A 279 -4.44 -13.69 -23.70
N PHE A 280 -4.73 -13.07 -24.84
CA PHE A 280 -6.09 -12.71 -25.23
C PHE A 280 -6.66 -13.75 -26.16
N CYS A 281 -7.81 -14.29 -25.79
CA CYS A 281 -8.58 -15.25 -26.56
C CYS A 281 -10.02 -14.77 -26.70
N PHE A 282 -10.64 -15.01 -27.85
CA PHE A 282 -12.07 -14.80 -28.08
C PHE A 282 -12.56 -15.73 -29.18
N TRP A 283 -13.87 -15.91 -29.26
CA TRP A 283 -14.52 -16.65 -30.32
C TRP A 283 -15.10 -15.70 -31.34
N VAL A 284 -14.97 -16.05 -32.62
CA VAL A 284 -15.50 -15.28 -33.73
C VAL A 284 -16.15 -16.22 -34.74
N ARG A 285 -17.25 -15.76 -35.32
CA ARG A 285 -17.87 -16.34 -36.50
C ARG A 285 -18.43 -15.25 -37.40
N ASP A 286 -18.57 -15.61 -38.66
CA ASP A 286 -19.41 -14.87 -39.59
C ASP A 286 -20.89 -15.23 -39.34
N ASN A 287 -21.79 -14.27 -39.47
CA ASN A 287 -23.23 -14.52 -39.30
C ASN A 287 -24.01 -14.64 -40.62
N VAL A 288 -23.40 -14.24 -41.74
CA VAL A 288 -24.05 -14.10 -43.04
C VAL A 288 -23.27 -14.76 -44.18
N ASN A 289 -22.23 -15.54 -43.86
CA ASN A 289 -21.38 -16.21 -44.85
C ASN A 289 -22.17 -17.10 -45.82
N GLY A 290 -22.02 -16.79 -47.10
CA GLY A 290 -22.68 -17.50 -48.21
C GLY A 290 -24.14 -17.09 -48.48
N GLN A 291 -24.67 -16.04 -47.85
CA GLN A 291 -26.00 -15.52 -48.18
C GLN A 291 -25.99 -14.74 -49.51
N ILE A 292 -27.01 -14.98 -50.35
CA ILE A 292 -27.17 -14.32 -51.65
C ILE A 292 -27.32 -12.80 -51.43
N GLY A 293 -26.46 -12.01 -52.08
CA GLY A 293 -26.48 -10.55 -52.00
C GLY A 293 -25.64 -9.95 -50.86
N VAL A 294 -24.95 -10.77 -50.07
CA VAL A 294 -23.99 -10.32 -49.06
C VAL A 294 -22.58 -10.26 -49.68
N MET A 295 -21.87 -9.17 -49.42
CA MET A 295 -20.47 -9.00 -49.80
C MET A 295 -19.62 -9.02 -48.53
N GLU A 296 -18.82 -10.07 -48.40
CA GLU A 296 -17.89 -10.27 -47.29
C GLU A 296 -16.54 -9.65 -47.63
N ASN A 297 -16.34 -8.40 -47.22
CA ASN A 297 -15.10 -7.70 -47.50
C ASN A 297 -14.65 -6.95 -46.25
N TYR A 298 -14.09 -7.66 -45.27
CA TYR A 298 -13.71 -7.08 -44.00
C TYR A 298 -12.51 -7.77 -43.38
N ASN A 299 -11.94 -7.12 -42.36
CA ASN A 299 -10.96 -7.71 -41.46
C ASN A 299 -11.41 -7.53 -40.01
N VAL A 300 -11.15 -8.53 -39.18
CA VAL A 300 -11.24 -8.42 -37.71
C VAL A 300 -9.82 -8.35 -37.16
N GLU A 301 -9.56 -7.34 -36.34
CA GLU A 301 -8.26 -7.07 -35.76
C GLU A 301 -8.37 -6.97 -34.24
N ALA A 302 -7.72 -7.87 -33.51
CA ALA A 302 -7.66 -7.85 -32.06
C ALA A 302 -6.30 -7.32 -31.60
N ARG A 303 -6.29 -6.49 -30.55
CA ARG A 303 -5.13 -5.71 -30.11
C ARG A 303 -4.97 -5.75 -28.60
N ILE A 304 -3.72 -5.79 -28.15
CA ILE A 304 -3.33 -5.50 -26.76
C ILE A 304 -2.32 -4.35 -26.79
N ARG A 305 -2.59 -3.30 -26.02
CA ARG A 305 -1.76 -2.09 -25.93
C ARG A 305 -1.47 -1.74 -24.48
N PHE A 306 -0.25 -1.29 -24.22
CA PHE A 306 0.18 -0.75 -22.93
C PHE A 306 0.48 0.72 -23.10
N LEU A 307 0.08 1.53 -22.12
CA LEU A 307 0.14 2.99 -22.17
C LEU A 307 0.92 3.51 -20.97
N ASP A 308 1.72 4.56 -21.17
CA ASP A 308 2.38 5.30 -20.11
C ASP A 308 1.42 6.23 -19.36
N ALA A 309 1.94 6.98 -18.39
CA ALA A 309 1.17 7.96 -17.62
C ALA A 309 0.63 9.12 -18.48
N SER A 310 1.19 9.35 -19.67
CA SER A 310 0.72 10.37 -20.62
C SER A 310 -0.34 9.84 -21.60
N GLY A 311 -0.66 8.54 -21.53
CA GLY A 311 -1.57 7.86 -22.45
C GLY A 311 -0.93 7.47 -23.78
N GLN A 312 0.40 7.56 -23.92
CA GLN A 312 1.11 7.13 -25.11
C GLN A 312 1.41 5.62 -25.06
N THR A 313 1.31 4.94 -26.20
CA THR A 313 1.61 3.50 -26.29
C THR A 313 3.11 3.22 -26.08
N ILE A 314 3.43 2.35 -25.13
CA ILE A 314 4.79 1.87 -24.84
C ILE A 314 4.97 0.46 -25.40
N ASN A 315 6.02 0.24 -26.19
CA ASN A 315 6.26 -0.94 -27.01
C ASN A 315 5.09 -1.22 -27.97
N SER A 316 5.41 -1.52 -29.23
CA SER A 316 4.38 -1.61 -30.26
C SER A 316 3.25 -2.60 -29.92
N VAL A 317 2.04 -2.21 -30.31
CA VAL A 317 0.78 -2.96 -30.16
C VAL A 317 0.96 -4.41 -30.60
N LYS A 318 0.54 -5.36 -29.77
CA LYS A 318 0.39 -6.73 -30.26
C LYS A 318 -0.96 -6.85 -30.95
N THR A 319 -0.94 -7.27 -32.20
CA THR A 319 -2.12 -7.39 -33.04
C THR A 319 -2.24 -8.80 -33.62
N GLU A 320 -3.47 -9.30 -33.69
CA GLU A 320 -3.85 -10.49 -34.45
C GLU A 320 -4.97 -10.11 -35.43
N ARG A 321 -4.81 -10.45 -36.72
CA ARG A 321 -5.75 -10.05 -37.79
C ARG A 321 -6.29 -11.26 -38.53
N ARG A 322 -7.59 -11.27 -38.79
CA ARG A 322 -8.31 -12.27 -39.58
C ARG A 322 -9.11 -11.62 -40.69
N SER A 323 -8.94 -12.07 -41.93
CA SER A 323 -9.77 -11.64 -43.05
C SER A 323 -11.10 -12.39 -43.05
N ALA A 324 -12.08 -11.88 -43.79
CA ALA A 324 -13.36 -12.55 -44.01
C ALA A 324 -13.21 -14.01 -44.49
N THR A 325 -12.22 -14.29 -45.35
CA THR A 325 -11.93 -15.67 -45.84
C THR A 325 -11.43 -16.63 -44.75
N GLN A 326 -10.94 -16.12 -43.63
CA GLN A 326 -10.46 -16.91 -42.50
C GLN A 326 -11.52 -17.10 -41.40
N ILE A 327 -12.63 -16.36 -41.48
CA ILE A 327 -13.73 -16.42 -40.53
C ILE A 327 -14.92 -17.10 -41.22
N THR A 328 -15.29 -18.28 -40.73
CA THR A 328 -16.39 -19.07 -41.31
C THR A 328 -17.68 -18.85 -40.53
N ASN A 329 -18.79 -19.43 -41.01
CA ASN A 329 -20.06 -19.48 -40.28
C ASN A 329 -20.03 -20.35 -39.02
N ALA A 330 -18.96 -21.12 -38.80
CA ALA A 330 -18.70 -21.85 -37.56
C ALA A 330 -17.87 -20.99 -36.59
N TRP A 331 -18.17 -21.13 -35.30
CA TRP A 331 -17.38 -20.53 -34.23
C TRP A 331 -15.94 -21.04 -34.28
N SER A 332 -15.00 -20.10 -34.36
CA SER A 332 -13.56 -20.37 -34.32
C SER A 332 -12.91 -19.51 -33.23
N GLN A 333 -11.93 -20.08 -32.53
CA GLN A 333 -11.22 -19.36 -31.48
C GLN A 333 -9.99 -18.66 -32.06
N VAL A 334 -9.78 -17.41 -31.66
CA VAL A 334 -8.58 -16.65 -31.94
C VAL A 334 -7.88 -16.37 -30.62
N CYS A 335 -6.60 -16.71 -30.52
CA CYS A 335 -5.77 -16.49 -29.35
C CYS A 335 -4.41 -15.91 -29.74
N PHE A 336 -3.91 -14.94 -28.98
CA PHE A 336 -2.55 -14.44 -29.12
C PHE A 336 -2.04 -13.86 -27.80
N THR A 337 -0.71 -13.85 -27.63
CA THR A 337 -0.06 -13.36 -26.42
C THR A 337 0.61 -12.01 -26.67
N SER A 338 0.46 -11.08 -25.74
CA SER A 338 1.08 -9.76 -25.75
C SER A 338 2.61 -9.86 -25.70
N ASN A 339 3.29 -8.77 -26.07
CA ASN A 339 4.67 -8.57 -25.62
C ASN A 339 4.71 -8.46 -24.08
N PRO A 340 5.85 -8.72 -23.43
CA PRO A 340 6.02 -8.45 -22.01
C PRO A 340 5.65 -7.01 -21.68
N VAL A 341 4.91 -6.81 -20.59
CA VAL A 341 4.52 -5.48 -20.13
C VAL A 341 5.80 -4.65 -19.90
N PRO A 342 5.93 -3.49 -20.55
CA PRO A 342 7.07 -2.61 -20.36
C PRO A 342 7.10 -1.98 -18.96
N GLU A 343 8.30 -1.67 -18.47
CA GLU A 343 8.44 -0.76 -17.33
C GLU A 343 7.85 0.62 -17.67
N GLY A 344 7.23 1.28 -16.69
CA GLY A 344 6.53 2.55 -16.90
C GLY A 344 5.10 2.44 -17.44
N THR A 345 4.59 1.22 -17.65
CA THR A 345 3.18 1.00 -18.00
C THR A 345 2.26 1.43 -16.86
N THR A 346 1.34 2.34 -17.13
CA THR A 346 0.34 2.83 -16.18
C THR A 346 -1.05 2.25 -16.46
N SER A 347 -1.37 2.01 -17.74
CA SER A 347 -2.64 1.40 -18.13
C SER A 347 -2.47 0.48 -19.33
N GLY A 348 -3.47 -0.36 -19.58
CA GLY A 348 -3.50 -1.27 -20.70
C GLY A 348 -4.91 -1.41 -21.25
N VAL A 349 -5.02 -1.72 -22.54
CA VAL A 349 -6.30 -1.87 -23.22
C VAL A 349 -6.25 -3.09 -24.13
N VAL A 350 -7.31 -3.88 -24.08
CA VAL A 350 -7.59 -4.89 -25.10
C VAL A 350 -8.77 -4.43 -25.96
N GLU A 351 -8.68 -4.66 -27.26
CA GLU A 351 -9.64 -4.15 -28.24
C GLU A 351 -9.83 -5.16 -29.38
N ILE A 352 -11.06 -5.33 -29.84
CA ILE A 352 -11.40 -6.04 -31.08
C ILE A 352 -12.03 -5.03 -32.01
N VAL A 353 -11.50 -4.91 -33.23
CA VAL A 353 -11.92 -3.95 -34.25
C VAL A 353 -12.36 -4.72 -35.49
N PHE A 354 -13.57 -4.46 -35.95
CA PHE A 354 -14.06 -4.84 -37.26
C PHE A 354 -13.80 -3.69 -38.24
N ILE A 355 -13.08 -3.99 -39.31
CA ILE A 355 -12.64 -3.05 -40.33
C ILE A 355 -13.28 -3.47 -41.66
N PRO A 356 -14.42 -2.87 -42.05
CA PRO A 356 -15.01 -3.13 -43.35
C PRO A 356 -14.17 -2.48 -44.45
N GLU A 357 -14.09 -3.16 -45.57
CA GLU A 357 -13.57 -2.63 -46.83
C GLU A 357 -14.74 -2.22 -47.74
N THR A 358 -14.42 -1.54 -48.84
CA THR A 358 -15.42 -1.00 -49.76
C THR A 358 -16.42 -2.08 -50.21
N GLY A 359 -17.71 -1.79 -50.06
CA GLY A 359 -18.80 -2.66 -50.48
C GLY A 359 -19.20 -3.73 -49.45
N ASN A 360 -18.55 -3.80 -48.29
CA ASN A 360 -18.91 -4.76 -47.26
C ASN A 360 -20.37 -4.60 -46.79
N THR A 361 -21.09 -5.72 -46.75
CA THR A 361 -22.41 -5.81 -46.13
C THR A 361 -22.50 -6.92 -45.08
N ALA A 362 -21.38 -7.61 -44.82
CA ALA A 362 -21.27 -8.66 -43.83
C ALA A 362 -20.92 -8.13 -42.44
N PHE A 363 -21.16 -8.96 -41.42
CA PHE A 363 -20.88 -8.65 -40.03
C PHE A 363 -20.47 -9.90 -39.26
N VAL A 364 -19.78 -9.71 -38.15
CA VAL A 364 -19.27 -10.81 -37.31
C VAL A 364 -19.92 -10.84 -35.94
N LEU A 365 -19.97 -12.03 -35.36
CA LEU A 365 -20.31 -12.24 -33.95
C LEU A 365 -19.04 -12.59 -33.18
N ILE A 366 -18.90 -11.99 -32.00
CA ILE A 366 -17.80 -12.16 -31.06
C ILE A 366 -18.36 -12.68 -29.74
N ASP A 367 -17.72 -13.69 -29.18
CA ASP A 367 -18.12 -14.28 -27.90
C ASP A 367 -16.94 -14.76 -27.05
N ASP A 368 -17.18 -15.04 -25.76
CA ASP A 368 -16.24 -15.69 -24.82
C ASP A 368 -14.83 -15.05 -24.84
N ALA A 369 -14.75 -13.73 -24.60
CA ALA A 369 -13.49 -12.98 -24.59
C ALA A 369 -12.77 -13.07 -23.24
N THR A 370 -11.56 -13.62 -23.25
CA THR A 370 -10.72 -13.79 -22.05
C THR A 370 -9.33 -13.20 -22.23
N LEU A 371 -8.78 -12.57 -21.20
CA LEU A 371 -7.42 -12.06 -21.08
C LEU A 371 -6.71 -12.67 -19.87
N THR A 372 -5.97 -13.75 -20.08
CA THR A 372 -5.31 -14.50 -19.00
C THR A 372 -3.87 -14.02 -18.78
N VAL A 373 -3.47 -13.79 -17.53
CA VAL A 373 -2.08 -13.44 -17.19
C VAL A 373 -1.18 -14.66 -17.30
N LYS A 374 0.00 -14.52 -17.91
CA LYS A 374 1.01 -15.58 -18.04
C LYS A 374 2.40 -15.06 -17.65
N SER A 375 3.31 -15.98 -17.36
CA SER A 375 4.75 -15.67 -17.26
C SER A 375 5.35 -15.43 -18.64
N ALA A 376 6.23 -14.45 -18.79
CA ALA A 376 7.14 -14.41 -19.92
C ALA A 376 8.08 -15.62 -19.80
N THR A 377 7.97 -16.57 -20.73
CA THR A 377 8.90 -17.71 -20.85
C THR A 377 10.24 -17.28 -21.41
#